data_AF-A0A0T5ZEG4-F1
#
_entry.id   AF-A0A0T5ZEG4-F1
#
_cell.length_a   1.000
_cell.length_b   1.000
_cell.length_c   1.000
_cell.angle_alpha   90.00
_cell.angle_beta   90.00
_cell.angle_gamma   90.00
#
_symmetry.space_group_name_H-M   'P 1'
#
loop_
_entity.id
_entity.type
_entity.pdbx_description
1 polymer ?
#
loop_
_entity_poly.entity_id
_entity_poly.type
_entity_poly.pdbx_seq_one_letter_code
_entity_poly.pdbx_strand_id
1 'polypeptide(L)'
;MLKFDLKNRFKIENKGNDSNQLKENHDKDTESEKAKEEYLKDGMIASILKGSISGEEDKTVTFADLNAVEEELEAKPEKTLERKIEETLEAKPEETLEAKIEKTLEAKIEEKLISKLEEKLGSKVKTELIQDKMLDKQEFKKSVKSVSPESEKISKLISVIESSREKMIVPSISMDQGTISYPILTQIGEDDDNFDFLEKLASPNFDILERSVYERLVVCPDHPGSMSTSVRINCPHCSSIDISKLHLIEHKRCGYISENKNFEISEDGTITHCPSCKKQIHDANKEIARPAMWYNCNGCNEKFDDVSVKLHCRKFNHDFEISNAHSILIPGFKIKNYADTSNASISPILNQLKKLLGSFGFSAEENHTVIGKSGNHYRINIYGEDEHKRTTFIFIKNPNAESDNSELNSKIIEVLDTSPTVTILIGFPSISEKAKTITSNYNISIITEKEPNKILSSIKDILSNKVPKLEA
;
A
#
# COMPACT_ATOMS: atom_id res chain seq x y z
N MET A 1 34.88 9.31 -12.63
CA MET A 1 34.34 10.66 -12.85
C MET A 1 33.42 10.60 -14.06
N LEU A 2 32.11 10.49 -13.88
CA LEU A 2 31.07 10.72 -14.89
C LEU A 2 29.73 10.76 -14.13
N LYS A 3 29.15 11.96 -13.99
CA LYS A 3 27.82 12.20 -13.41
C LYS A 3 26.80 12.12 -14.54
N PHE A 4 25.73 11.34 -14.35
CA PHE A 4 24.57 11.32 -15.24
C PHE A 4 23.55 12.38 -14.81
N ASP A 5 23.10 13.17 -15.79
CA ASP A 5 22.16 14.29 -15.66
C ASP A 5 20.78 13.84 -16.20
N LEU A 6 19.73 14.00 -15.39
CA LEU A 6 18.34 13.61 -15.73
C LEU A 6 17.53 14.88 -16.02
N LYS A 7 17.40 15.22 -17.30
CA LYS A 7 16.43 16.21 -17.81
C LYS A 7 15.54 15.59 -18.88
N ASN A 8 14.24 15.86 -18.75
CA ASN A 8 13.10 15.68 -19.68
C ASN A 8 12.31 14.37 -19.61
N ARG A 9 11.03 14.50 -19.21
CA ARG A 9 9.85 14.45 -20.11
C ARG A 9 8.56 14.52 -19.29
N PHE A 10 7.70 15.52 -19.50
CA PHE A 10 6.23 15.37 -19.56
C PHE A 10 5.64 16.59 -20.28
N LYS A 11 4.94 16.34 -21.40
CA LYS A 11 4.14 17.29 -22.19
C LYS A 11 2.70 16.79 -22.11
N ILE A 12 1.74 17.67 -21.81
CA ILE A 12 0.30 17.38 -21.80
C ILE A 12 -0.33 18.03 -23.03
N GLU A 13 -1.12 17.27 -23.80
CA GLU A 13 -1.99 17.77 -24.88
C GLU A 13 -3.47 17.68 -24.45
N ASN A 14 -4.23 18.74 -24.72
CA ASN A 14 -5.69 18.85 -24.52
C ASN A 14 -6.43 18.64 -25.85
N LYS A 15 -7.55 17.90 -25.83
CA LYS A 15 -8.64 17.97 -26.83
C LYS A 15 -9.99 17.79 -26.15
N GLY A 16 -10.97 18.64 -26.48
CA GLY A 16 -12.37 18.52 -26.07
C GLY A 16 -13.32 18.46 -27.26
N ASN A 17 -14.52 17.93 -27.03
CA ASN A 17 -15.87 18.33 -27.52
C ASN A 17 -16.83 17.16 -27.24
N ASP A 18 -17.95 17.38 -26.52
CA ASP A 18 -19.21 16.59 -26.57
C ASP A 18 -20.21 17.03 -25.47
N SER A 19 -20.81 18.23 -25.59
CA SER A 19 -21.72 18.76 -24.56
C SER A 19 -23.08 19.25 -25.05
N ASN A 20 -23.44 19.07 -26.33
CA ASN A 20 -24.69 19.61 -26.90
C ASN A 20 -25.79 18.58 -27.24
N GLN A 21 -25.57 17.27 -27.10
CA GLN A 21 -26.61 16.26 -27.35
C GLN A 21 -27.34 15.76 -26.08
N LEU A 22 -26.85 16.09 -24.89
CA LEU A 22 -27.40 15.60 -23.62
C LEU A 22 -28.53 16.47 -23.03
N LYS A 23 -28.74 17.70 -23.54
CA LYS A 23 -29.75 18.62 -22.99
C LYS A 23 -31.16 18.43 -23.57
N GLU A 24 -31.29 18.01 -24.82
CA GLU A 24 -32.63 17.89 -25.46
C GLU A 24 -33.43 16.64 -25.04
N ASN A 25 -32.77 15.60 -24.50
CA ASN A 25 -33.47 14.40 -24.04
C ASN A 25 -34.02 14.54 -22.61
N HIS A 26 -33.45 15.42 -21.80
CA HIS A 26 -33.82 15.56 -20.38
C HIS A 26 -35.14 16.33 -20.15
N ASP A 27 -35.51 17.20 -21.10
CA ASP A 27 -36.72 18.03 -21.00
C ASP A 27 -37.99 17.29 -21.47
N LYS A 28 -37.87 16.21 -22.25
CA LYS A 28 -39.03 15.42 -22.72
C LYS A 28 -39.49 14.35 -21.72
N ASP A 29 -38.56 13.80 -20.95
CA ASP A 29 -38.90 12.77 -19.95
C ASP A 29 -39.60 13.38 -18.72
N THR A 30 -39.30 14.64 -18.39
CA THR A 30 -39.89 15.36 -17.25
C THR A 30 -41.35 15.80 -17.48
N GLU A 31 -41.77 16.08 -18.72
CA GLU A 31 -43.19 16.35 -19.03
C GLU A 31 -44.05 15.07 -19.02
N SER A 32 -43.48 13.92 -19.39
CA SER A 32 -44.17 12.63 -19.35
C SER A 32 -44.42 12.12 -17.93
N GLU A 33 -43.53 12.41 -16.98
CA GLU A 33 -43.68 11.98 -15.59
C GLU A 33 -44.71 12.81 -14.84
N LYS A 34 -44.74 14.14 -15.05
CA LYS A 34 -45.74 15.03 -14.43
C LYS A 34 -47.18 14.68 -14.84
N ALA A 35 -47.41 14.30 -16.10
CA ALA A 35 -48.73 13.88 -16.57
C ALA A 35 -49.20 12.53 -15.98
N LYS A 36 -48.27 11.63 -15.61
CA LYS A 36 -48.58 10.36 -14.95
C LYS A 36 -48.88 10.53 -13.47
N GLU A 37 -48.24 11.49 -12.82
CA GLU A 37 -48.44 11.81 -11.40
C GLU A 37 -49.82 12.46 -11.14
N GLU A 38 -50.28 13.32 -12.05
CA GLU A 38 -51.59 13.98 -11.98
C GLU A 38 -52.76 12.99 -12.16
N TYR A 39 -52.60 12.02 -13.08
CA TYR A 39 -53.58 10.93 -13.29
C TYR A 39 -53.69 9.95 -12.10
N LEU A 40 -52.60 9.77 -11.34
CA LEU A 40 -52.60 8.90 -10.15
C LEU A 40 -53.30 9.58 -8.95
N LYS A 41 -53.13 10.90 -8.80
CA LYS A 41 -53.75 11.70 -7.74
C LYS A 41 -55.29 11.76 -7.89
N ASP A 42 -55.78 11.97 -9.10
CA ASP A 42 -57.23 11.99 -9.37
C ASP A 42 -57.90 10.62 -9.16
N GLY A 43 -57.20 9.53 -9.48
CA GLY A 43 -57.68 8.16 -9.23
C GLY A 43 -57.76 7.80 -7.75
N MET A 44 -56.85 8.32 -6.92
CA MET A 44 -56.78 8.02 -5.49
C MET A 44 -57.84 8.79 -4.68
N ILE A 45 -58.12 10.04 -5.06
CA ILE A 45 -59.18 10.87 -4.45
C ILE A 45 -60.58 10.27 -4.72
N ALA A 46 -60.81 9.71 -5.90
CA ALA A 46 -62.08 9.05 -6.25
C ALA A 46 -62.34 7.75 -5.46
N SER A 47 -61.29 7.06 -5.01
CA SER A 47 -61.41 5.85 -4.17
C SER A 47 -61.64 6.15 -2.69
N ILE A 48 -61.11 7.27 -2.19
CA ILE A 48 -61.32 7.71 -0.79
C ILE A 48 -62.77 8.22 -0.60
N LEU A 49 -63.33 8.93 -1.58
CA LEU A 49 -64.71 9.44 -1.51
C LEU A 49 -65.81 8.36 -1.63
N LYS A 50 -65.47 7.13 -2.07
CA LYS A 50 -66.42 6.01 -2.15
C LYS A 50 -66.48 5.12 -0.90
N GLY A 51 -65.61 5.34 0.08
CA GLY A 51 -65.53 4.51 1.30
C GLY A 51 -66.30 5.02 2.51
N SER A 52 -66.93 6.20 2.47
CA SER A 52 -67.47 6.83 3.69
C SER A 52 -68.76 7.63 3.50
N ILE A 53 -69.74 7.10 2.77
CA ILE A 53 -71.12 7.59 2.89
C ILE A 53 -72.07 6.40 3.13
N SER A 54 -72.16 5.99 4.39
CA SER A 54 -73.40 5.47 4.95
C SER A 54 -73.41 5.68 6.46
N GLY A 55 -74.19 6.66 6.93
CA GLY A 55 -74.66 6.73 8.31
C GLY A 55 -74.03 7.81 9.20
N GLU A 56 -74.74 8.93 9.28
CA GLU A 56 -75.06 9.71 10.50
C GLU A 56 -73.98 10.54 11.23
N GLU A 57 -74.15 11.85 11.04
CA GLU A 57 -74.20 12.96 12.01
C GLU A 57 -72.93 13.47 12.74
N ASP A 58 -72.61 14.72 12.36
CA ASP A 58 -71.96 15.81 13.11
C ASP A 58 -70.77 15.51 14.03
N LYS A 59 -69.57 15.68 13.47
CA LYS A 59 -68.40 16.15 14.21
C LYS A 59 -67.79 17.35 13.50
N THR A 60 -67.74 18.49 14.19
CA THR A 60 -67.01 19.67 13.75
C THR A 60 -65.50 19.36 13.78
N VAL A 61 -64.90 19.26 12.60
CA VAL A 61 -63.46 19.07 12.41
C VAL A 61 -62.75 20.33 12.86
N THR A 62 -61.79 20.23 13.79
CA THR A 62 -61.01 21.37 14.26
C THR A 62 -59.76 21.56 13.39
N PHE A 63 -59.20 22.78 13.37
CA PHE A 63 -57.98 23.11 12.61
C PHE A 63 -56.77 22.22 13.00
N ALA A 64 -56.79 21.66 14.22
CA ALA A 64 -55.78 20.71 14.69
C ALA A 64 -55.93 19.31 14.07
N ASP A 65 -57.16 18.90 13.74
CA ASP A 65 -57.43 17.61 13.10
C ASP A 65 -57.03 17.61 11.61
N LEU A 66 -57.11 18.77 10.95
CA LEU A 66 -56.62 18.96 9.58
C LEU A 66 -55.10 18.93 9.50
N ASN A 67 -54.39 19.62 10.40
CA ASN A 67 -52.93 19.62 10.44
C ASN A 67 -52.36 18.23 10.80
N ALA A 68 -53.02 17.47 11.68
CA ALA A 68 -52.57 16.11 12.02
C ALA A 68 -52.72 15.12 10.86
N VAL A 69 -53.75 15.28 10.03
CA VAL A 69 -53.95 14.48 8.81
C VAL A 69 -53.00 14.91 7.69
N GLU A 70 -52.70 16.20 7.58
CA GLU A 70 -51.70 16.75 6.65
C GLU A 70 -50.28 16.27 7.01
N GLU A 71 -49.92 16.25 8.30
CA GLU A 71 -48.64 15.76 8.79
C GLU A 71 -48.51 14.21 8.65
N GLU A 72 -49.60 13.44 8.80
CA GLU A 72 -49.60 12.00 8.49
C GLU A 72 -49.58 11.68 6.99
N LEU A 73 -50.19 12.52 6.14
CA LEU A 73 -50.24 12.37 4.69
C LEU A 73 -48.93 12.78 4.00
N GLU A 74 -48.17 13.71 4.57
CA GLU A 74 -46.84 14.07 4.06
C GLU A 74 -45.75 13.10 4.56
N ALA A 75 -45.78 12.67 5.82
CA ALA A 75 -44.68 11.88 6.41
C ALA A 75 -44.66 10.38 6.04
N LYS A 76 -45.81 9.75 5.77
CA LYS A 76 -45.89 8.30 5.45
C LYS A 76 -45.42 7.95 4.02
N PRO A 77 -45.83 8.65 2.96
CA PRO A 77 -45.38 8.33 1.61
C PRO A 77 -43.90 8.69 1.41
N GLU A 78 -43.40 9.81 1.95
CA GLU A 78 -41.98 10.19 1.83
C GLU A 78 -41.05 9.14 2.46
N LYS A 79 -41.27 8.73 3.72
CA LYS A 79 -40.44 7.69 4.35
C LYS A 79 -40.50 6.33 3.65
N THR A 80 -41.63 5.99 3.04
CA THR A 80 -41.79 4.71 2.33
C THR A 80 -41.14 4.76 0.95
N LEU A 81 -41.15 5.92 0.29
CA LEU A 81 -40.49 6.15 -0.98
C LEU A 81 -38.97 6.25 -0.80
N GLU A 82 -38.50 7.00 0.22
CA GLU A 82 -37.08 7.08 0.61
C GLU A 82 -36.51 5.70 0.92
N ARG A 83 -37.20 4.89 1.74
CA ARG A 83 -36.74 3.53 2.06
C ARG A 83 -36.70 2.61 0.83
N LYS A 84 -37.66 2.74 -0.10
CA LYS A 84 -37.64 1.95 -1.35
C LYS A 84 -36.58 2.44 -2.33
N ILE A 85 -36.32 3.74 -2.38
CA ILE A 85 -35.25 4.33 -3.18
C ILE A 85 -33.89 3.92 -2.61
N GLU A 86 -33.71 3.91 -1.27
CA GLU A 86 -32.53 3.33 -0.60
C GLU A 86 -32.38 1.84 -0.89
N GLU A 87 -33.43 1.01 -0.71
CA GLU A 87 -33.37 -0.43 -1.02
C GLU A 87 -33.07 -0.71 -2.51
N THR A 88 -33.47 0.18 -3.43
CA THR A 88 -33.24 0.02 -4.88
C THR A 88 -31.89 0.60 -5.33
N LEU A 89 -31.37 1.63 -4.66
CA LEU A 89 -30.03 2.19 -4.88
C LEU A 89 -28.93 1.36 -4.19
N GLU A 90 -29.23 0.71 -3.07
CA GLU A 90 -28.35 -0.26 -2.41
C GLU A 90 -28.34 -1.62 -3.13
N ALA A 91 -29.38 -1.96 -3.91
CA ALA A 91 -29.39 -3.07 -4.85
C ALA A 91 -28.60 -2.72 -6.14
N LYS A 92 -27.31 -2.46 -5.97
CA LYS A 92 -26.32 -2.01 -6.95
C LYS A 92 -26.44 -2.68 -8.35
N PRO A 93 -26.94 -1.96 -9.37
CA PRO A 93 -26.71 -2.34 -10.76
C PRO A 93 -25.23 -2.15 -11.16
N GLU A 94 -24.48 -1.29 -10.46
CA GLU A 94 -23.04 -1.06 -10.71
C GLU A 94 -22.18 -2.24 -10.27
N GLU A 95 -22.38 -2.84 -9.09
CA GLU A 95 -21.60 -4.01 -8.65
C GLU A 95 -21.86 -5.25 -9.53
N THR A 96 -23.09 -5.44 -10.00
CA THR A 96 -23.42 -6.57 -10.88
C THR A 96 -22.94 -6.36 -12.32
N LEU A 97 -22.81 -5.10 -12.77
CA LEU A 97 -22.25 -4.77 -14.08
C LEU A 97 -20.72 -4.79 -14.03
N GLU A 98 -20.09 -4.22 -13.00
CA GLU A 98 -18.64 -4.29 -12.76
C GLU A 98 -18.18 -5.73 -12.61
N ALA A 99 -18.84 -6.55 -11.77
CA ALA A 99 -18.48 -7.96 -11.62
C ALA A 99 -18.68 -8.77 -12.91
N LYS A 100 -19.68 -8.42 -13.75
CA LYS A 100 -19.87 -9.07 -15.06
C LYS A 100 -18.82 -8.61 -16.07
N ILE A 101 -18.44 -7.34 -16.06
CA ILE A 101 -17.43 -6.76 -16.94
C ILE A 101 -16.05 -7.31 -16.58
N GLU A 102 -15.70 -7.32 -15.30
CA GLU A 102 -14.44 -7.87 -14.76
C GLU A 102 -14.31 -9.34 -15.14
N LYS A 103 -15.31 -10.18 -14.83
CA LYS A 103 -15.30 -11.60 -15.17
C LYS A 103 -15.23 -11.87 -16.68
N THR A 104 -15.87 -11.02 -17.51
CA THR A 104 -15.87 -11.19 -18.96
C THR A 104 -14.56 -10.69 -19.59
N LEU A 105 -13.97 -9.62 -19.05
CA LEU A 105 -12.69 -9.08 -19.52
C LEU A 105 -11.53 -9.97 -19.09
N GLU A 106 -11.51 -10.47 -17.86
CA GLU A 106 -10.50 -11.42 -17.38
C GLU A 106 -10.50 -12.69 -18.23
N ALA A 107 -11.67 -13.30 -18.47
CA ALA A 107 -11.77 -14.49 -19.29
C ALA A 107 -11.27 -14.26 -20.73
N LYS A 108 -11.62 -13.11 -21.34
CA LYS A 108 -11.16 -12.76 -22.70
C LYS A 108 -9.67 -12.41 -22.76
N ILE A 109 -9.12 -11.81 -21.70
CA ILE A 109 -7.70 -11.48 -21.61
C ILE A 109 -6.88 -12.75 -21.41
N GLU A 110 -7.31 -13.66 -20.53
CA GLU A 110 -6.69 -14.97 -20.35
C GLU A 110 -6.70 -15.78 -21.65
N GLU A 111 -7.83 -15.89 -22.33
CA GLU A 111 -7.94 -16.64 -23.59
C GLU A 111 -7.04 -16.04 -24.69
N LYS A 112 -6.95 -14.70 -24.76
CA LYS A 112 -6.10 -13.99 -25.73
C LYS A 112 -4.61 -14.05 -25.39
N LEU A 113 -4.26 -14.16 -24.12
CA LEU A 113 -2.87 -14.35 -23.65
C LEU A 113 -2.42 -15.80 -23.87
N ILE A 114 -3.28 -16.77 -23.54
CA ILE A 114 -3.01 -18.20 -23.74
C ILE A 114 -2.84 -18.50 -25.23
N SER A 115 -3.74 -18.03 -26.10
CA SER A 115 -3.60 -18.23 -27.55
C SER A 115 -2.34 -17.59 -28.13
N LYS A 116 -1.96 -16.38 -27.67
CA LYS A 116 -0.68 -15.75 -28.07
C LYS A 116 0.55 -16.48 -27.54
N LEU A 117 0.47 -17.07 -26.34
CA LEU A 117 1.53 -17.89 -25.78
C LEU A 117 1.67 -19.19 -26.55
N GLU A 118 0.57 -19.88 -26.86
CA GLU A 118 0.55 -21.10 -27.66
C GLU A 118 1.05 -20.87 -29.08
N GLU A 119 0.72 -19.73 -29.71
CA GLU A 119 1.23 -19.37 -31.03
C GLU A 119 2.75 -19.06 -30.99
N LYS A 120 3.23 -18.36 -29.95
CA LYS A 120 4.66 -18.08 -29.75
C LYS A 120 5.49 -19.32 -29.36
N LEU A 121 4.95 -20.20 -28.52
CA LEU A 121 5.59 -21.47 -28.14
C LEU A 121 5.53 -22.47 -29.30
N GLY A 122 4.39 -22.59 -29.99
CA GLY A 122 4.22 -23.48 -31.13
C GLY A 122 5.08 -23.09 -32.33
N SER A 123 5.30 -21.78 -32.56
CA SER A 123 6.23 -21.30 -33.59
C SER A 123 7.69 -21.49 -33.18
N LYS A 124 8.08 -21.22 -31.93
CA LYS A 124 9.45 -21.50 -31.45
C LYS A 124 9.80 -23.00 -31.49
N VAL A 125 8.89 -23.86 -31.03
CA VAL A 125 9.09 -25.32 -31.01
C VAL A 125 9.15 -25.89 -32.43
N LYS A 126 8.34 -25.38 -33.38
CA LYS A 126 8.45 -25.79 -34.79
C LYS A 126 9.72 -25.27 -35.47
N THR A 127 10.24 -24.12 -35.07
CA THR A 127 11.47 -23.56 -35.65
C THR A 127 12.71 -24.29 -35.12
N GLU A 128 12.74 -24.65 -33.83
CA GLU A 128 13.82 -25.45 -33.22
C GLU A 128 13.82 -26.91 -33.70
N LEU A 129 12.65 -27.55 -33.87
CA LEU A 129 12.56 -28.93 -34.39
C LEU A 129 12.98 -29.09 -35.86
N ILE A 130 13.03 -28.02 -36.65
CA ILE A 130 13.48 -28.04 -38.05
C ILE A 130 14.99 -27.78 -38.16
N GLN A 131 15.61 -27.13 -37.17
CA GLN A 131 17.06 -26.89 -37.14
C GLN A 131 17.86 -28.04 -36.49
N ASP A 132 17.25 -28.87 -35.65
CA ASP A 132 17.95 -29.91 -34.86
C ASP A 132 18.09 -31.30 -35.52
N LYS A 133 17.81 -31.46 -36.81
CA LYS A 133 18.02 -32.77 -37.49
C LYS A 133 19.47 -33.08 -37.89
N MET A 134 20.43 -32.21 -37.60
CA MET A 134 21.85 -32.50 -37.84
C MET A 134 22.75 -31.74 -36.87
N LEU A 135 22.95 -32.23 -35.64
CA LEU A 135 24.22 -32.10 -34.90
C LEU A 135 24.18 -32.89 -33.58
N ASP A 136 25.37 -33.14 -33.06
CA ASP A 136 25.75 -34.26 -32.21
C ASP A 136 25.02 -34.44 -30.87
N LYS A 137 24.87 -35.72 -30.49
CA LYS A 137 24.15 -36.19 -29.30
C LYS A 137 24.96 -36.03 -27.99
N GLN A 138 25.85 -35.04 -27.87
CA GLN A 138 26.82 -34.99 -26.75
C GLN A 138 26.97 -33.68 -25.96
N GLU A 139 26.27 -32.59 -26.24
CA GLU A 139 26.47 -31.35 -25.44
C GLU A 139 25.17 -30.60 -25.07
N PHE A 140 24.28 -31.19 -24.27
CA PHE A 140 23.27 -30.40 -23.53
C PHE A 140 22.98 -31.00 -22.14
N LYS A 141 24.04 -31.20 -21.35
CA LYS A 141 24.01 -31.31 -19.89
C LYS A 141 24.86 -30.19 -19.30
N LYS A 142 24.31 -28.98 -19.20
CA LYS A 142 24.85 -27.89 -18.35
C LYS A 142 23.71 -27.47 -17.43
N SER A 143 23.53 -28.23 -16.36
CA SER A 143 23.87 -27.80 -14.98
C SER A 143 23.05 -26.59 -14.52
N VAL A 144 22.00 -26.87 -13.74
CA VAL A 144 21.58 -25.98 -12.65
C VAL A 144 22.86 -25.73 -11.83
N LYS A 145 23.40 -24.51 -11.90
CA LYS A 145 24.64 -24.18 -11.18
C LYS A 145 24.32 -24.18 -9.69
N SER A 146 25.09 -24.99 -8.96
CA SER A 146 25.30 -24.93 -7.52
C SER A 146 25.42 -23.49 -7.02
N VAL A 147 24.77 -23.20 -5.89
CA VAL A 147 24.93 -22.03 -5.00
C VAL A 147 25.83 -20.94 -5.57
N SER A 148 25.26 -19.92 -6.20
CA SER A 148 26.04 -18.72 -6.53
C SER A 148 26.30 -17.95 -5.22
N PRO A 149 27.48 -17.31 -5.05
CA PRO A 149 27.75 -16.43 -3.91
C PRO A 149 26.68 -15.34 -3.71
N GLU A 150 26.02 -14.95 -4.80
CA GLU A 150 24.90 -14.02 -4.81
C GLU A 150 23.63 -14.60 -4.16
N SER A 151 23.33 -15.88 -4.39
CA SER A 151 22.19 -16.56 -3.72
C SER A 151 22.37 -16.56 -2.21
N GLU A 152 23.58 -16.88 -1.72
CA GLU A 152 23.88 -16.89 -0.28
C GLU A 152 23.72 -15.49 0.35
N LYS A 153 24.15 -14.43 -0.36
CA LYS A 153 23.95 -13.04 0.08
C LYS A 153 22.47 -12.67 0.18
N ILE A 154 21.66 -13.05 -0.81
CA ILE A 154 20.22 -12.79 -0.82
C ILE A 154 19.52 -13.55 0.31
N SER A 155 19.85 -14.83 0.53
CA SER A 155 19.27 -15.61 1.64
C SER A 155 19.62 -15.01 3.00
N LYS A 156 20.88 -14.57 3.19
CA LYS A 156 21.28 -13.84 4.40
C LYS A 156 20.50 -12.53 4.53
N LEU A 157 20.37 -11.74 3.47
CA LEU A 157 19.63 -10.48 3.49
C LEU A 157 18.19 -10.68 3.96
N ILE A 158 17.50 -11.65 3.37
CA ILE A 158 16.14 -12.01 3.76
C ILE A 158 16.10 -12.37 5.24
N SER A 159 17.00 -13.22 5.73
CA SER A 159 17.03 -13.61 7.15
C SER A 159 17.24 -12.44 8.11
N VAL A 160 18.06 -11.44 7.72
CA VAL A 160 18.29 -10.24 8.52
C VAL A 160 17.05 -9.35 8.51
N ILE A 161 16.38 -9.17 7.37
CA ILE A 161 15.11 -8.43 7.28
C ILE A 161 14.02 -9.12 8.13
N GLU A 162 13.90 -10.44 8.02
CA GLU A 162 12.96 -11.25 8.79
C GLU A 162 13.23 -11.22 10.29
N SER A 163 14.47 -10.97 10.72
CA SER A 163 14.84 -10.82 12.12
C SER A 163 14.73 -9.37 12.62
N SER A 164 14.71 -8.39 11.72
CA SER A 164 14.55 -6.97 12.06
C SER A 164 13.16 -6.67 12.62
N ARG A 165 13.04 -5.58 13.40
CA ARG A 165 11.76 -5.13 13.95
C ARG A 165 10.88 -4.50 12.88
N GLU A 166 11.50 -3.79 11.95
CA GLU A 166 10.86 -2.97 10.92
C GLU A 166 10.37 -3.82 9.73
N LYS A 167 10.88 -5.06 9.58
CA LYS A 167 10.63 -5.94 8.42
C LYS A 167 10.89 -5.24 7.09
N MET A 168 11.85 -4.32 7.09
CA MET A 168 12.17 -3.42 5.99
C MET A 168 13.64 -3.06 6.06
N ILE A 169 14.28 -2.93 4.90
CA ILE A 169 15.60 -2.33 4.74
C ILE A 169 15.43 -0.82 4.91
N VAL A 170 15.79 -0.34 6.09
CA VAL A 170 15.70 1.07 6.47
C VAL A 170 16.98 1.80 6.05
N PRO A 171 16.88 2.93 5.32
CA PRO A 171 18.03 3.76 5.00
C PRO A 171 18.50 4.56 6.23
N SER A 172 19.79 4.88 6.25
CA SER A 172 20.41 5.86 7.15
C SER A 172 20.74 7.12 6.34
N ILE A 173 20.32 8.28 6.84
CA ILE A 173 20.43 9.56 6.13
C ILE A 173 21.39 10.48 6.89
N SER A 174 22.51 10.82 6.27
CA SER A 174 23.46 11.78 6.81
C SER A 174 23.21 13.16 6.20
N MET A 175 22.35 13.95 6.84
CA MET A 175 21.87 15.24 6.34
C MET A 175 23.00 16.24 6.01
N ASP A 176 24.07 16.28 6.80
CA ASP A 176 25.19 17.21 6.57
C ASP A 176 26.09 16.79 5.41
N GLN A 177 26.23 15.48 5.20
CA GLN A 177 27.03 14.91 4.12
C GLN A 177 26.23 14.79 2.81
N GLY A 178 24.89 14.75 2.90
CA GLY A 178 23.99 14.51 1.77
C GLY A 178 24.05 13.06 1.27
N THR A 179 24.36 12.11 2.15
CA THR A 179 24.54 10.69 1.81
C THR A 179 23.43 9.84 2.40
N ILE A 180 23.06 8.79 1.67
CA ILE A 180 22.10 7.77 2.06
C ILE A 180 22.84 6.44 2.00
N SER A 181 22.76 5.65 3.07
CA SER A 181 23.26 4.28 3.09
C SER A 181 22.24 3.32 3.67
N TYR A 182 22.48 2.02 3.54
CA TYR A 182 21.64 0.92 3.97
C TYR A 182 22.46 0.00 4.88
N PRO A 183 22.57 0.31 6.19
CA PRO A 183 23.49 -0.37 7.10
C PRO A 183 23.33 -1.90 7.14
N ILE A 184 22.12 -2.41 6.86
CA ILE A 184 21.84 -3.85 6.81
C ILE A 184 22.67 -4.60 5.76
N LEU A 185 23.13 -3.93 4.70
CA LEU A 185 23.96 -4.53 3.64
C LEU A 185 25.34 -4.98 4.17
N THR A 186 25.90 -4.25 5.14
CA THR A 186 27.19 -4.64 5.75
C THR A 186 27.13 -6.01 6.42
N GLN A 187 25.95 -6.40 6.95
CA GLN A 187 25.75 -7.68 7.63
C GLN A 187 25.81 -8.88 6.68
N ILE A 188 25.62 -8.64 5.38
CA ILE A 188 25.69 -9.68 4.33
C ILE A 188 26.99 -9.62 3.53
N GLY A 189 27.93 -8.74 3.91
CA GLY A 189 29.17 -8.51 3.17
C GLY A 189 28.94 -7.78 1.83
N GLU A 190 27.96 -6.88 1.80
CA GLU A 190 27.74 -5.88 0.74
C GLU A 190 28.07 -4.47 1.28
N ASP A 191 28.44 -3.57 0.38
CA ASP A 191 28.67 -2.17 0.72
C ASP A 191 27.34 -1.48 1.06
N ASP A 192 27.32 -0.62 2.09
CA ASP A 192 26.09 0.01 2.57
C ASP A 192 25.54 1.08 1.64
N ASP A 193 26.34 1.61 0.72
CA ASP A 193 25.91 2.53 -0.33
C ASP A 193 25.52 1.83 -1.64
N ASN A 194 25.53 0.49 -1.69
CA ASN A 194 25.20 -0.29 -2.88
C ASN A 194 23.68 -0.33 -3.17
N PHE A 195 23.14 0.83 -3.54
CA PHE A 195 21.74 1.00 -3.92
C PHE A 195 21.35 0.16 -5.13
N ASP A 196 22.25 0.01 -6.10
CA ASP A 196 22.02 -0.76 -7.34
C ASP A 196 21.74 -2.23 -7.05
N PHE A 197 22.33 -2.80 -6.00
CA PHE A 197 22.01 -4.16 -5.54
C PHE A 197 20.56 -4.27 -5.07
N LEU A 198 20.06 -3.32 -4.28
CA LEU A 198 18.67 -3.31 -3.82
C LEU A 198 17.69 -3.12 -4.99
N GLU A 199 18.04 -2.25 -5.93
CA GLU A 199 17.27 -2.04 -7.15
C GLU A 199 17.22 -3.25 -8.05
N LYS A 200 18.33 -3.97 -8.18
CA LYS A 200 18.38 -5.24 -8.89
C LYS A 200 17.41 -6.25 -8.28
N LEU A 201 17.38 -6.37 -6.95
CA LEU A 201 16.46 -7.28 -6.24
C LEU A 201 14.99 -6.87 -6.34
N ALA A 202 14.72 -5.58 -6.53
CA ALA A 202 13.39 -5.04 -6.77
C ALA A 202 12.97 -5.03 -8.26
N SER A 203 13.90 -5.36 -9.16
CA SER A 203 13.62 -5.39 -10.60
C SER A 203 12.70 -6.57 -10.97
N PRO A 204 11.93 -6.49 -12.06
CA PRO A 204 11.03 -7.57 -12.48
C PRO A 204 11.72 -8.93 -12.72
N ASN A 205 13.03 -8.95 -12.96
CA ASN A 205 13.79 -10.18 -13.17
C ASN A 205 14.10 -10.93 -11.87
N PHE A 206 14.14 -10.23 -10.74
CA PHE A 206 14.35 -10.81 -9.41
C PHE A 206 13.06 -10.88 -8.62
N ASP A 207 12.33 -9.77 -8.58
CA ASP A 207 11.02 -9.65 -7.95
C ASP A 207 11.00 -10.13 -6.48
N ILE A 208 12.14 -9.99 -5.78
CA ILE A 208 12.34 -10.44 -4.39
C ILE A 208 11.97 -9.31 -3.43
N LEU A 209 12.34 -8.08 -3.77
CA LEU A 209 12.06 -6.89 -2.99
C LEU A 209 11.00 -6.04 -3.68
N GLU A 210 10.32 -5.22 -2.89
CA GLU A 210 9.50 -4.12 -3.37
C GLU A 210 10.00 -2.80 -2.77
N ARG A 211 9.99 -1.73 -3.56
CA ARG A 211 10.29 -0.39 -3.08
C ARG A 211 9.16 0.10 -2.17
N SER A 212 9.51 0.66 -1.03
CA SER A 212 8.60 1.38 -0.15
C SER A 212 9.05 2.84 0.02
N VAL A 213 8.09 3.73 0.27
CA VAL A 213 8.42 5.10 0.66
C VAL A 213 8.85 5.10 2.11
N TYR A 214 10.14 5.33 2.37
CA TYR A 214 10.63 5.52 3.73
C TYR A 214 10.42 6.97 4.17
N GLU A 215 10.93 7.91 3.37
CA GLU A 215 10.83 9.34 3.67
C GLU A 215 10.76 10.19 2.40
N ARG A 216 10.08 11.32 2.49
CA ARG A 216 10.14 12.39 1.49
C ARG A 216 10.80 13.60 2.10
N LEU A 217 12.07 13.82 1.76
CA LEU A 217 12.86 14.89 2.34
C LEU A 217 12.66 16.19 1.54
N VAL A 218 12.40 17.28 2.26
CA VAL A 218 12.33 18.63 1.68
C VAL A 218 13.75 19.18 1.52
N VAL A 219 14.13 19.47 0.29
CA VAL A 219 15.48 19.91 -0.08
C VAL A 219 15.46 21.25 -0.81
N CYS A 220 16.60 21.92 -0.76
CA CYS A 220 16.84 23.11 -1.55
C CYS A 220 16.63 22.83 -3.05
N PRO A 221 15.89 23.69 -3.78
CA PRO A 221 15.66 23.49 -5.21
C PRO A 221 16.93 23.54 -6.04
N ASP A 222 17.86 24.41 -5.66
CA ASP A 222 19.15 24.60 -6.33
C ASP A 222 20.18 23.51 -5.93
N HIS A 223 20.01 22.92 -4.75
CA HIS A 223 20.98 21.99 -4.15
C HIS A 223 20.32 20.72 -3.58
N PRO A 224 19.59 19.92 -4.39
CA PRO A 224 18.81 18.78 -3.88
C PRO A 224 19.67 17.69 -3.22
N GLY A 225 20.92 17.53 -3.66
CA GLY A 225 21.86 16.57 -3.07
C GLY A 225 22.44 16.98 -1.71
N SER A 226 22.19 18.21 -1.23
CA SER A 226 22.75 18.65 0.05
C SER A 226 22.02 18.06 1.25
N MET A 227 20.71 17.77 1.15
CA MET A 227 19.80 17.30 2.20
C MET A 227 19.77 18.13 3.52
N SER A 228 20.68 19.08 3.71
CA SER A 228 20.82 19.92 4.91
C SER A 228 19.93 21.16 4.81
N THR A 229 18.63 20.93 4.92
CA THR A 229 17.60 21.97 5.02
C THR A 229 17.17 22.13 6.46
N SER A 230 17.05 23.36 6.95
CA SER A 230 16.43 23.65 8.24
C SER A 230 15.43 24.77 8.14
N VAL A 231 14.45 24.78 9.03
CA VAL A 231 13.53 25.92 9.18
C VAL A 231 14.29 27.10 9.79
N ARG A 232 14.09 28.30 9.24
CA ARG A 232 14.49 29.57 9.83
C ARG A 232 13.26 30.45 10.06
N ILE A 233 13.28 31.14 11.17
CA ILE A 233 12.27 32.12 11.57
C ILE A 233 12.93 33.49 11.45
N ASN A 234 12.29 34.39 10.72
CA ASN A 234 12.81 35.70 10.38
C ASN A 234 11.80 36.79 10.79
N CYS A 235 12.33 37.96 11.13
CA CYS A 235 11.52 39.14 11.40
C CYS A 235 10.84 39.57 10.09
N PRO A 236 9.52 39.78 10.06
CA PRO A 236 8.81 40.18 8.85
C PRO A 236 9.22 41.58 8.36
N HIS A 237 9.70 42.46 9.27
CA HIS A 237 10.05 43.84 8.96
C HIS A 237 11.46 44.00 8.38
N CYS A 238 12.45 43.29 8.94
CA CYS A 238 13.86 43.46 8.56
C CYS A 238 14.55 42.16 8.10
N SER A 239 13.84 41.04 8.04
CA SER A 239 14.37 39.69 7.72
C SER A 239 15.46 39.15 8.66
N SER A 240 15.78 39.84 9.77
CA SER A 240 16.74 39.36 10.77
C SER A 240 16.27 38.05 11.42
N ILE A 241 17.21 37.14 11.68
CA ILE A 241 16.98 35.89 12.43
C ILE A 241 17.19 36.08 13.94
N ASP A 242 17.70 37.23 14.37
CA ASP A 242 17.92 37.55 15.78
C ASP A 242 16.61 38.03 16.41
N ILE A 243 15.81 37.05 16.85
CA ILE A 243 14.46 37.22 17.36
C ILE A 243 14.33 36.53 18.71
N SER A 244 13.78 37.24 19.68
CA SER A 244 13.48 36.74 21.02
C SER A 244 11.97 36.53 21.20
N LYS A 245 11.57 35.43 21.83
CA LYS A 245 10.17 35.20 22.19
C LYS A 245 9.75 36.14 23.32
N LEU A 246 8.59 36.77 23.18
CA LEU A 246 7.97 37.59 24.20
C LEU A 246 6.88 36.80 24.92
N HIS A 247 7.05 36.65 26.23
CA HIS A 247 6.02 36.10 27.10
C HIS A 247 5.09 37.24 27.54
N LEU A 248 4.03 37.47 26.76
CA LEU A 248 3.03 38.48 27.08
C LEU A 248 1.98 37.94 28.05
N ILE A 249 1.45 38.86 28.85
CA ILE A 249 0.43 38.62 29.86
C ILE A 249 -0.60 39.74 29.73
N GLU A 250 -1.85 39.34 29.66
CA GLU A 250 -3.02 40.21 29.62
C GLU A 250 -3.78 40.13 30.95
N HIS A 251 -4.06 41.28 31.55
CA HIS A 251 -5.05 41.37 32.62
C HIS A 251 -6.44 41.57 32.03
N LYS A 252 -7.26 40.50 32.01
CA LYS A 252 -8.56 40.46 31.33
C LYS A 252 -9.54 41.56 31.77
N ARG A 253 -9.49 42.01 33.04
CA ARG A 253 -10.42 43.03 33.53
C ARG A 253 -10.15 44.44 32.99
N CYS A 254 -8.90 44.77 32.66
CA CYS A 254 -8.54 46.11 32.19
C CYS A 254 -7.90 46.14 30.79
N GLY A 255 -7.66 44.97 30.18
CA GLY A 255 -7.06 44.84 28.87
C GLY A 255 -5.57 45.20 28.80
N TYR A 256 -4.89 45.42 29.94
CA TYR A 256 -3.48 45.74 29.93
C TYR A 256 -2.64 44.51 29.54
N ILE A 257 -1.86 44.64 28.47
CA ILE A 257 -0.97 43.60 27.94
C ILE A 257 0.48 44.05 28.11
N SER A 258 1.31 43.21 28.71
CA SER A 258 2.74 43.50 28.87
C SER A 258 3.57 42.23 29.04
N GLU A 259 4.89 42.36 29.00
CA GLU A 259 5.81 41.26 29.24
C GLU A 259 5.71 40.77 30.69
N ASN A 260 5.89 39.46 30.91
CA ASN A 260 5.81 38.81 32.22
C ASN A 260 6.66 39.52 33.29
N LYS A 261 7.85 40.02 32.92
CA LYS A 261 8.77 40.75 33.83
C LYS A 261 8.21 42.05 34.41
N ASN A 262 7.15 42.60 33.82
CA ASN A 262 6.52 43.84 34.27
C ASN A 262 5.37 43.58 35.25
N PHE A 263 5.01 42.31 35.48
CA PHE A 263 4.01 41.92 36.48
C PHE A 263 4.69 41.53 37.78
N GLU A 264 4.09 41.88 38.91
CA GLU A 264 4.57 41.46 40.22
C GLU A 264 4.15 40.00 40.48
N ILE A 265 5.16 39.14 40.65
CA ILE A 265 4.99 37.70 40.86
C ILE A 265 5.41 37.38 42.29
N SER A 266 4.55 36.72 43.06
CA SER A 266 4.87 36.24 44.41
C SER A 266 5.82 35.03 44.40
N GLU A 267 6.32 34.63 45.57
CA GLU A 267 7.24 33.50 45.74
C GLU A 267 6.68 32.17 45.19
N ASP A 268 5.36 32.02 45.14
CA ASP A 268 4.65 30.86 44.59
C ASP A 268 4.44 30.91 43.07
N GLY A 269 4.93 31.95 42.39
CA GLY A 269 4.81 32.11 40.94
C GLY A 269 3.48 32.71 40.46
N THR A 270 2.63 33.21 41.37
CA THR A 270 1.34 33.82 41.00
C THR A 270 1.44 35.33 40.80
N ILE A 271 0.65 35.86 39.85
CA ILE A 271 0.62 37.29 39.57
C ILE A 271 -0.34 37.95 40.54
N THR A 272 0.16 38.89 41.34
CA THR A 272 -0.59 39.45 42.47
C THR A 272 -1.31 40.74 42.12
N HIS A 273 -0.72 41.57 41.26
CA HIS A 273 -1.26 42.89 40.91
C HIS A 273 -1.05 43.23 39.44
N CYS A 274 -2.01 43.96 38.87
CA CYS A 274 -1.85 44.53 37.54
C CYS A 274 -1.06 45.86 37.63
N PRO A 275 0.05 46.03 36.89
CA PRO A 275 0.88 47.25 36.97
C PRO A 275 0.17 48.49 36.40
N SER A 276 -0.84 48.32 35.55
CA SER A 276 -1.60 49.43 34.94
C SER A 276 -2.73 49.92 35.86
N CYS A 277 -3.68 49.05 36.22
CA CYS A 277 -4.84 49.46 37.02
C CYS A 277 -4.63 49.32 38.54
N LYS A 278 -3.48 48.77 38.97
CA LYS A 278 -3.08 48.55 40.37
C LYS A 278 -4.04 47.67 41.18
N LYS A 279 -4.99 47.00 40.52
CA LYS A 279 -5.94 46.09 41.18
C LYS A 279 -5.24 44.76 41.49
N GLN A 280 -5.60 44.20 42.65
CA GLN A 280 -5.20 42.86 43.06
C GLN A 280 -5.86 41.82 42.15
N ILE A 281 -5.10 40.79 41.78
CA ILE A 281 -5.54 39.62 41.04
C ILE A 281 -5.74 38.49 42.06
N HIS A 282 -6.99 38.08 42.26
CA HIS A 282 -7.33 37.06 43.27
C HIS A 282 -7.27 35.65 42.69
N ASP A 283 -7.66 35.49 41.42
CA ASP A 283 -7.63 34.21 40.71
C ASP A 283 -6.92 34.41 39.37
N ALA A 284 -5.62 34.13 39.32
CA ALA A 284 -4.81 34.26 38.12
C ALA A 284 -5.34 33.39 36.96
N ASN A 285 -5.96 32.24 37.24
CA ASN A 285 -6.49 31.37 36.19
C ASN A 285 -7.69 32.01 35.46
N LYS A 286 -8.48 32.80 36.17
CA LYS A 286 -9.63 33.52 35.60
C LYS A 286 -9.25 34.89 35.06
N GLU A 287 -8.42 35.64 35.77
CA GLU A 287 -8.19 37.07 35.53
C GLU A 287 -7.00 37.36 34.60
N ILE A 288 -6.09 36.40 34.43
CA ILE A 288 -4.95 36.53 33.52
C ILE A 288 -5.20 35.71 32.26
N ALA A 289 -4.84 36.29 31.11
CA ALA A 289 -4.65 35.59 29.86
C ALA A 289 -3.16 35.65 29.46
N ARG A 290 -2.69 34.62 28.77
CA ARG A 290 -1.41 34.63 28.08
C ARG A 290 -1.75 34.69 26.59
N PRO A 291 -1.65 35.86 25.95
CA PRO A 291 -1.93 36.03 24.52
C PRO A 291 -1.08 35.08 23.66
N ALA A 292 -1.37 35.03 22.35
CA ALA A 292 -0.60 34.29 21.37
C ALA A 292 0.91 34.61 21.45
N MET A 293 1.74 33.77 20.83
CA MET A 293 3.20 33.93 20.87
C MET A 293 3.62 35.20 20.12
N TRP A 294 4.15 36.18 20.86
CA TRP A 294 4.77 37.37 20.29
C TRP A 294 6.29 37.23 20.25
N TYR A 295 6.91 38.05 19.41
CA TYR A 295 8.34 38.06 19.16
C TYR A 295 8.85 39.50 19.20
N ASN A 296 10.12 39.67 19.55
CA ASN A 296 10.86 40.91 19.46
C ASN A 296 12.07 40.69 18.55
N CYS A 297 12.23 41.49 17.51
CA CYS A 297 13.46 41.47 16.74
C CYS A 297 14.53 42.31 17.45
N ASN A 298 15.69 41.73 17.71
CA ASN A 298 16.79 42.44 18.34
C ASN A 298 17.56 43.34 17.34
N GLY A 299 17.33 43.17 16.03
CA GLY A 299 17.93 43.99 14.99
C GLY A 299 17.19 45.32 14.73
N CYS A 300 15.86 45.28 14.66
CA CYS A 300 15.04 46.47 14.39
C CYS A 300 14.12 46.90 15.54
N ASN A 301 14.12 46.16 16.66
CA ASN A 301 13.28 46.39 17.86
C ASN A 301 11.77 46.33 17.63
N GLU A 302 11.32 45.83 16.48
CA GLU A 302 9.89 45.63 16.22
C GLU A 302 9.35 44.42 16.97
N LYS A 303 8.10 44.55 17.44
CA LYS A 303 7.33 43.49 18.10
C LYS A 303 6.22 43.01 17.17
N PHE A 304 6.10 41.70 17.00
CA PHE A 304 5.20 41.08 16.03
C PHE A 304 4.78 39.68 16.49
N ASP A 305 3.67 39.17 15.96
CA ASP A 305 3.16 37.82 16.20
C ASP A 305 3.08 36.97 14.91
N ASP A 306 3.34 37.58 13.76
CA ASP A 306 3.39 36.98 12.43
C ASP A 306 4.84 36.74 11.96
N VAL A 307 5.43 35.63 12.40
CA VAL A 307 6.80 35.30 11.97
C VAL A 307 6.88 34.94 10.48
N SER A 308 7.93 35.41 9.81
CA SER A 308 8.27 34.93 8.46
C SER A 308 9.03 33.61 8.59
N VAL A 309 8.47 32.53 8.06
CA VAL A 309 9.10 31.20 8.08
C VAL A 309 9.69 30.89 6.71
N LYS A 310 11.00 30.67 6.67
CA LYS A 310 11.73 30.28 5.45
C LYS A 310 12.44 28.96 5.66
N LEU A 311 12.77 28.28 4.58
CA LEU A 311 13.70 27.16 4.60
C LEU A 311 15.11 27.68 4.33
N HIS A 312 16.08 27.08 4.98
CA HIS A 312 17.48 27.47 4.89
C HIS A 312 18.33 26.28 4.44
N CYS A 313 19.03 26.47 3.33
CA CYS A 313 20.05 25.53 2.88
C CYS A 313 21.35 25.83 3.65
N ARG A 314 21.68 24.98 4.64
CA ARG A 314 22.81 25.23 5.54
C ARG A 314 24.16 25.21 4.83
N LYS A 315 24.35 24.23 3.95
CA LYS A 315 25.64 24.00 3.27
C LYS A 315 26.01 25.15 2.33
N PHE A 316 25.02 25.73 1.65
CA PHE A 316 25.22 26.81 0.67
C PHE A 316 24.81 28.18 1.21
N ASN A 317 24.36 28.23 2.47
CA ASN A 317 24.01 29.41 3.24
C ASN A 317 23.08 30.39 2.50
N HIS A 318 21.92 29.91 2.04
CA HIS A 318 20.88 30.76 1.49
C HIS A 318 19.49 30.27 1.89
N ASP A 319 18.54 31.20 1.88
CA ASP A 319 17.15 30.93 2.21
C ASP A 319 16.31 30.71 0.94
N PHE A 320 15.22 29.97 1.07
CA PHE A 320 14.23 29.73 0.03
C PHE A 320 12.84 29.52 0.64
N GLU A 321 11.81 29.80 -0.14
CA GLU A 321 10.42 29.59 0.27
C GLU A 321 10.03 28.12 0.20
N ILE A 322 9.13 27.68 1.07
CA ILE A 322 8.62 26.30 1.07
C ILE A 322 7.91 25.95 -0.24
N SER A 323 7.25 26.91 -0.88
CA SER A 323 6.60 26.76 -2.18
C SER A 323 7.56 26.42 -3.32
N ASN A 324 8.83 26.83 -3.18
CA ASN A 324 9.88 26.56 -4.15
C ASN A 324 10.69 25.30 -3.79
N ALA A 325 10.42 24.66 -2.66
CA ALA A 325 11.20 23.53 -2.21
C ALA A 325 10.98 22.30 -3.11
N HIS A 326 12.05 21.53 -3.32
CA HIS A 326 11.94 20.22 -3.96
C HIS A 326 11.78 19.13 -2.91
N SER A 327 11.19 18.00 -3.31
CA SER A 327 11.07 16.82 -2.47
C SER A 327 11.75 15.63 -3.14
N ILE A 328 12.75 15.07 -2.46
CA ILE A 328 13.38 13.81 -2.88
C ILE A 328 12.74 12.64 -2.13
N LEU A 329 12.52 11.54 -2.84
CA LEU A 329 12.08 10.28 -2.26
C LEU A 329 13.30 9.49 -1.79
N ILE A 330 13.31 9.11 -0.53
CA ILE A 330 14.28 8.19 0.04
C ILE A 330 13.58 6.83 0.16
N PRO A 331 13.98 5.82 -0.63
CA PRO A 331 13.31 4.54 -0.64
C PRO A 331 13.79 3.64 0.51
N GLY A 332 12.84 2.94 1.12
CA GLY A 332 13.09 1.70 1.83
C GLY A 332 12.79 0.51 0.91
N PHE A 333 13.13 -0.69 1.35
CA PHE A 333 12.81 -1.91 0.61
C PHE A 333 12.22 -2.97 1.54
N LYS A 334 11.18 -3.65 1.08
CA LYS A 334 10.55 -4.76 1.80
C LYS A 334 10.65 -6.03 0.98
N ILE A 335 10.56 -7.19 1.65
CA ILE A 335 10.37 -8.45 0.93
C ILE A 335 8.97 -8.40 0.29
N LYS A 336 8.91 -8.66 -1.01
CA LYS A 336 7.65 -8.68 -1.75
C LYS A 336 6.73 -9.78 -1.20
N ASN A 337 5.46 -9.44 -0.98
CA ASN A 337 4.45 -10.36 -0.42
C ASN A 337 4.91 -11.06 0.87
N TYR A 338 5.64 -10.34 1.75
CA TYR A 338 6.24 -10.93 2.95
C TYR A 338 5.23 -11.63 3.87
N ALA A 339 4.07 -11.01 4.10
CA ALA A 339 3.03 -11.56 4.97
C ALA A 339 2.51 -12.92 4.47
N ASP A 340 2.51 -13.10 3.15
CA ASP A 340 1.95 -14.26 2.48
C ASP A 340 2.99 -15.36 2.25
N THR A 341 4.24 -14.98 2.00
CA THR A 341 5.31 -15.90 1.58
C THR A 341 6.37 -16.18 2.64
N SER A 342 6.17 -15.73 3.89
CA SER A 342 7.12 -15.98 4.98
C SER A 342 7.10 -17.44 5.46
N ASN A 343 8.24 -17.89 6.00
CA ASN A 343 8.38 -19.22 6.62
C ASN A 343 7.73 -19.30 8.02
N ALA A 344 7.05 -18.23 8.49
CA ALA A 344 6.56 -18.11 9.86
C ALA A 344 5.58 -19.23 10.24
N SER A 345 4.71 -19.65 9.32
CA SER A 345 3.71 -20.71 9.54
C SER A 345 4.34 -22.08 9.83
N ILE A 346 5.55 -22.34 9.32
CA ILE A 346 6.26 -23.60 9.53
C ILE A 346 7.44 -23.49 10.50
N SER A 347 7.71 -22.31 11.04
CA SER A 347 8.82 -22.06 11.96
C SER A 347 8.94 -23.11 13.09
N PRO A 348 7.84 -23.59 13.72
CA PRO A 348 7.92 -24.62 14.76
C PRO A 348 8.51 -25.98 14.31
N ILE A 349 8.34 -26.33 13.03
CA ILE A 349 8.79 -27.62 12.47
C ILE A 349 9.99 -27.49 11.55
N LEU A 350 10.48 -26.27 11.30
CA LEU A 350 11.51 -25.99 10.29
C LEU A 350 12.77 -26.85 10.48
N ASN A 351 13.25 -26.98 11.72
CA ASN A 351 14.42 -27.83 12.03
C ASN A 351 14.12 -29.32 11.80
N GLN A 352 12.90 -29.78 12.08
CA GLN A 352 12.49 -31.16 11.82
C GLN A 352 12.36 -31.42 10.32
N LEU A 353 11.84 -30.45 9.57
CA LEU A 353 11.74 -30.49 8.12
C LEU A 353 13.12 -30.57 7.46
N LYS A 354 14.09 -29.76 7.90
CA LYS A 354 15.48 -29.85 7.42
C LYS A 354 16.09 -31.24 7.69
N LYS A 355 15.89 -31.78 8.88
CA LYS A 355 16.34 -33.16 9.22
C LYS A 355 15.64 -34.22 8.37
N LEU A 356 14.34 -34.06 8.11
CA LEU A 356 13.57 -34.95 7.25
C LEU A 356 14.15 -34.95 5.83
N LEU A 357 14.35 -33.77 5.22
CA LEU A 357 15.00 -33.65 3.92
C LEU A 357 16.39 -34.31 3.90
N GLY A 358 17.18 -34.11 4.96
CA GLY A 358 18.47 -34.78 5.14
C GLY A 358 18.39 -36.30 5.18
N SER A 359 17.35 -36.89 5.79
CA SER A 359 17.14 -38.34 5.80
C SER A 359 16.82 -38.93 4.41
N PHE A 360 16.39 -38.09 3.46
CA PHE A 360 16.21 -38.44 2.06
C PHE A 360 17.40 -38.04 1.17
N GLY A 361 18.53 -37.62 1.77
CA GLY A 361 19.76 -37.27 1.06
C GLY A 361 19.85 -35.84 0.54
N PHE A 362 18.91 -34.96 0.90
CA PHE A 362 18.93 -33.55 0.49
C PHE A 362 19.58 -32.67 1.56
N SER A 363 20.49 -31.77 1.17
CA SER A 363 20.78 -30.57 1.95
C SER A 363 19.54 -29.68 1.98
N ALA A 364 19.32 -28.89 3.03
CA ALA A 364 18.14 -28.05 3.15
C ALA A 364 18.50 -26.61 3.53
N GLU A 365 18.17 -25.67 2.65
CA GLU A 365 18.44 -24.24 2.79
C GLU A 365 17.13 -23.44 2.78
N GLU A 366 17.12 -22.30 3.46
CA GLU A 366 15.96 -21.39 3.49
C GLU A 366 16.17 -20.22 2.54
N ASN A 367 15.08 -19.73 1.96
CA ASN A 367 15.04 -18.50 1.16
C ASN A 367 16.13 -18.50 0.06
N HIS A 368 16.31 -19.64 -0.61
CA HIS A 368 17.33 -19.82 -1.64
C HIS A 368 16.87 -19.23 -2.96
N THR A 369 17.77 -18.58 -3.70
CA THR A 369 17.44 -18.00 -5.01
C THR A 369 17.92 -18.91 -6.14
N VAL A 370 17.00 -19.31 -7.01
CA VAL A 370 17.26 -20.18 -8.18
C VAL A 370 17.06 -19.39 -9.47
N ILE A 371 17.90 -19.64 -10.47
CA ILE A 371 17.76 -19.06 -11.81
C ILE A 371 16.99 -20.04 -12.70
N GLY A 372 15.85 -19.62 -13.23
CA GLY A 372 15.09 -20.40 -14.19
C GLY A 372 15.68 -20.36 -15.60
N LYS A 373 15.17 -21.22 -16.50
CA LYS A 373 15.62 -21.28 -17.91
C LYS A 373 15.39 -19.96 -18.65
N SER A 374 14.41 -19.17 -18.22
CA SER A 374 14.15 -17.83 -18.74
C SER A 374 15.20 -16.79 -18.34
N GLY A 375 16.05 -17.10 -17.36
CA GLY A 375 16.99 -16.15 -16.73
C GLY A 375 16.39 -15.36 -15.56
N ASN A 376 15.11 -15.56 -15.24
CA ASN A 376 14.50 -14.99 -14.04
C ASN A 376 15.02 -15.66 -12.77
N HIS A 377 15.07 -14.89 -11.69
CA HIS A 377 15.43 -15.36 -10.37
C HIS A 377 14.17 -15.60 -9.53
N TYR A 378 14.13 -16.75 -8.86
CA TYR A 378 13.00 -17.16 -8.05
C TYR A 378 13.44 -17.47 -6.63
N ARG A 379 12.75 -16.88 -5.65
CA ARG A 379 12.92 -17.20 -4.23
C ARG A 379 12.16 -18.48 -3.89
N ILE A 380 12.89 -19.48 -3.40
CA ILE A 380 12.35 -20.74 -2.89
C ILE A 380 12.39 -20.71 -1.37
N ASN A 381 11.25 -20.94 -0.71
CA ASN A 381 11.16 -20.89 0.76
C ASN A 381 12.08 -21.92 1.42
N ILE A 382 11.97 -23.18 0.99
CA ILE A 382 12.90 -24.26 1.39
C ILE A 382 13.41 -24.95 0.13
N TYR A 383 14.73 -24.91 -0.04
CA TYR A 383 15.44 -25.52 -1.15
C TYR A 383 16.17 -26.77 -0.67
N GLY A 384 15.90 -27.87 -1.35
CA GLY A 384 16.58 -29.15 -1.18
C GLY A 384 17.46 -29.47 -2.39
N GLU A 385 18.70 -29.90 -2.18
CA GLU A 385 19.57 -30.44 -3.24
C GLU A 385 20.33 -31.67 -2.74
N ASP A 386 20.43 -32.71 -3.56
CA ASP A 386 21.22 -33.90 -3.23
C ASP A 386 22.55 -33.97 -4.01
N GLU A 387 23.35 -35.00 -3.72
CA GLU A 387 24.64 -35.23 -4.38
C GLU A 387 24.53 -35.42 -5.90
N HIS A 388 23.36 -35.83 -6.39
CA HIS A 388 23.06 -36.05 -7.81
C HIS A 388 22.44 -34.82 -8.49
N LYS A 389 22.43 -33.65 -7.83
CA LYS A 389 21.83 -32.40 -8.32
C LYS A 389 20.33 -32.48 -8.57
N ARG A 390 19.64 -33.42 -7.92
CA ARG A 390 18.18 -33.42 -7.86
C ARG A 390 17.74 -32.42 -6.82
N THR A 391 16.67 -31.72 -7.13
CA THR A 391 16.19 -30.63 -6.30
C THR A 391 14.78 -30.86 -5.80
N THR A 392 14.53 -30.44 -4.56
CA THR A 392 13.21 -30.44 -3.93
C THR A 392 12.86 -29.01 -3.55
N PHE A 393 11.78 -28.47 -4.09
CA PHE A 393 11.30 -27.13 -3.74
C PHE A 393 10.09 -27.23 -2.84
N ILE A 394 10.09 -26.48 -1.75
CA ILE A 394 8.90 -26.27 -0.92
C ILE A 394 8.58 -24.80 -0.96
N PHE A 395 7.38 -24.46 -1.44
CA PHE A 395 6.82 -23.13 -1.41
C PHE A 395 5.78 -23.04 -0.31
N ILE A 396 5.73 -21.90 0.37
CA ILE A 396 4.92 -21.71 1.56
C ILE A 396 4.07 -20.46 1.36
N LYS A 397 2.76 -20.64 1.44
CA LYS A 397 1.78 -19.56 1.53
C LYS A 397 1.16 -19.56 2.92
N ASN A 398 0.96 -18.37 3.47
CA ASN A 398 0.24 -18.16 4.70
C ASN A 398 -1.25 -18.52 4.47
N PRO A 399 -1.81 -19.49 5.22
CA PRO A 399 -3.18 -19.96 5.00
C PRO A 399 -4.27 -18.95 5.38
N ASN A 400 -3.89 -17.79 5.94
CA ASN A 400 -4.80 -16.69 6.27
C ASN A 400 -4.77 -15.55 5.23
N ALA A 401 -3.91 -15.64 4.21
CA ALA A 401 -3.89 -14.68 3.12
C ALA A 401 -5.08 -14.92 2.17
N GLU A 402 -5.65 -13.85 1.62
CA GLU A 402 -6.67 -13.97 0.57
C GLU A 402 -6.12 -14.77 -0.62
N SER A 403 -7.01 -15.56 -1.21
CA SER A 403 -6.63 -16.64 -2.10
C SER A 403 -7.33 -16.47 -3.43
N ASP A 404 -6.58 -16.01 -4.43
CA ASP A 404 -6.92 -16.19 -5.83
C ASP A 404 -6.00 -17.22 -6.49
N ASN A 405 -6.51 -17.93 -7.49
CA ASN A 405 -5.78 -18.94 -8.26
C ASN A 405 -4.59 -18.35 -9.04
N SER A 406 -4.55 -17.03 -9.25
CA SER A 406 -3.44 -16.33 -9.91
C SER A 406 -2.08 -16.61 -9.27
N GLU A 407 -1.99 -16.63 -7.94
CA GLU A 407 -0.72 -16.87 -7.24
C GLU A 407 -0.24 -18.32 -7.36
N LEU A 408 -1.17 -19.29 -7.31
CA LEU A 408 -0.86 -20.69 -7.58
C LEU A 408 -0.33 -20.85 -9.01
N ASN A 409 -0.96 -20.20 -9.99
CA ASN A 409 -0.51 -20.22 -11.38
C ASN A 409 0.89 -19.61 -11.52
N SER A 410 1.20 -18.52 -10.81
CA SER A 410 2.56 -17.95 -10.77
C SER A 410 3.57 -18.97 -10.28
N LYS A 411 3.29 -19.65 -9.15
CA LYS A 411 4.19 -20.68 -8.60
C LYS A 411 4.37 -21.88 -9.53
N ILE A 412 3.32 -22.28 -10.25
CA ILE A 412 3.42 -23.32 -11.27
C ILE A 412 4.35 -22.86 -12.40
N ILE A 413 4.27 -21.62 -12.87
CA ILE A 413 5.17 -21.08 -13.90
C ILE A 413 6.62 -21.10 -13.41
N GLU A 414 6.88 -20.70 -12.17
CA GLU A 414 8.21 -20.76 -11.54
C GLU A 414 8.76 -22.19 -11.55
N VAL A 415 7.93 -23.18 -11.20
CA VAL A 415 8.29 -24.61 -11.20
C VAL A 415 8.57 -25.12 -12.61
N LEU A 416 7.81 -24.69 -13.61
CA LEU A 416 8.05 -25.08 -15.00
C LEU A 416 9.38 -24.54 -15.51
N ASP A 417 9.69 -23.28 -15.20
CA ASP A 417 10.91 -22.62 -15.65
C ASP A 417 12.17 -23.18 -14.98
N THR A 418 12.05 -23.69 -13.75
CA THR A 418 13.17 -24.25 -12.96
C THR A 418 13.27 -25.78 -13.02
N SER A 419 12.16 -26.47 -13.27
CA SER A 419 12.05 -27.94 -13.41
C SER A 419 12.67 -28.77 -12.27
N PRO A 420 12.29 -28.54 -10.99
CA PRO A 420 12.77 -29.36 -9.87
C PRO A 420 12.26 -30.80 -9.93
N THR A 421 12.93 -31.71 -9.20
CA THR A 421 12.55 -33.14 -9.15
C THR A 421 11.24 -33.36 -8.39
N VAL A 422 11.09 -32.68 -7.25
CA VAL A 422 9.90 -32.70 -6.42
C VAL A 422 9.53 -31.27 -6.06
N THR A 423 8.25 -30.92 -6.16
CA THR A 423 7.72 -29.65 -5.66
C THR A 423 6.61 -29.90 -4.67
N ILE A 424 6.63 -29.16 -3.56
CA ILE A 424 5.59 -29.17 -2.54
C ILE A 424 5.08 -27.74 -2.35
N LEU A 425 3.78 -27.54 -2.49
CA LEU A 425 3.11 -26.25 -2.27
C LEU A 425 2.29 -26.36 -0.97
N ILE A 426 2.59 -25.53 0.02
CA ILE A 426 1.92 -25.53 1.34
C ILE A 426 1.04 -24.30 1.45
N GLY A 427 -0.22 -24.47 1.89
CA GLY A 427 -1.12 -23.36 2.20
C GLY A 427 -1.78 -22.70 0.97
N PHE A 428 -1.65 -23.31 -0.21
CA PHE A 428 -2.37 -22.90 -1.41
C PHE A 428 -3.78 -23.54 -1.43
N PRO A 429 -4.81 -22.82 -1.91
CA PRO A 429 -6.20 -23.31 -1.97
C PRO A 429 -6.39 -24.49 -2.92
N SER A 430 -7.63 -24.97 -3.00
CA SER A 430 -8.06 -25.99 -3.96
C SER A 430 -7.72 -25.59 -5.41
N ILE A 431 -7.01 -26.48 -6.08
CA ILE A 431 -6.55 -26.33 -7.46
C ILE A 431 -7.75 -26.36 -8.42
N SER A 432 -7.80 -25.44 -9.38
CA SER A 432 -8.74 -25.53 -10.51
C SER A 432 -8.52 -26.83 -11.31
N GLU A 433 -9.54 -27.35 -12.01
CA GLU A 433 -9.36 -28.60 -12.78
C GLU A 433 -8.23 -28.53 -13.81
N LYS A 434 -8.02 -27.35 -14.43
CA LYS A 434 -6.92 -27.09 -15.36
C LYS A 434 -5.55 -27.19 -14.68
N ALA A 435 -5.41 -26.61 -13.49
CA ALA A 435 -4.15 -26.68 -12.75
C ALA A 435 -3.88 -28.08 -12.19
N LYS A 436 -4.90 -28.90 -11.91
CA LYS A 436 -4.73 -30.31 -11.49
C LYS A 436 -4.05 -31.16 -12.55
N THR A 437 -4.37 -30.92 -13.82
CA THR A 437 -3.76 -31.63 -14.95
C THR A 437 -2.28 -31.28 -15.07
N ILE A 438 -1.93 -30.01 -14.82
CA ILE A 438 -0.55 -29.53 -14.82
C ILE A 438 0.21 -30.09 -13.62
N THR A 439 -0.30 -29.98 -12.39
CA THR A 439 0.40 -30.45 -11.19
C THR A 439 0.71 -31.94 -11.21
N SER A 440 -0.17 -32.75 -11.82
CA SER A 440 0.02 -34.19 -11.95
C SER A 440 1.19 -34.56 -12.86
N ASN A 441 1.49 -33.74 -13.88
CA ASN A 441 2.56 -34.02 -14.86
C ASN A 441 3.94 -33.52 -14.42
N TYR A 442 4.02 -32.57 -13.49
CA TYR A 442 5.27 -31.90 -13.08
C TYR A 442 5.71 -32.23 -11.64
N ASN A 443 5.30 -33.38 -11.12
CA ASN A 443 5.64 -33.82 -9.75
C ASN A 443 5.30 -32.82 -8.64
N ILE A 444 4.29 -31.97 -8.84
CA ILE A 444 3.84 -30.99 -7.84
C ILE A 444 2.87 -31.68 -6.88
N SER A 445 3.11 -31.55 -5.58
CA SER A 445 2.17 -31.95 -4.52
C SER A 445 1.66 -30.71 -3.79
N ILE A 446 0.40 -30.70 -3.40
CA ILE A 446 -0.18 -29.62 -2.59
C ILE A 446 -0.59 -30.15 -1.22
N ILE A 447 -0.24 -29.39 -0.19
CA ILE A 447 -0.59 -29.63 1.21
C ILE A 447 -1.49 -28.47 1.65
N THR A 448 -2.71 -28.81 2.06
CA THR A 448 -3.75 -27.85 2.49
C THR A 448 -3.87 -27.79 4.02
N GLU A 449 -3.20 -28.71 4.70
CA GLU A 449 -3.16 -28.84 6.14
C GLU A 449 -2.53 -27.59 6.77
N LYS A 450 -3.14 -27.11 7.86
CA LYS A 450 -2.66 -25.92 8.58
C LYS A 450 -1.77 -26.26 9.78
N GLU A 451 -1.90 -27.47 10.33
CA GLU A 451 -1.15 -27.89 11.51
C GLU A 451 0.27 -28.32 11.15
N PRO A 452 1.32 -27.73 11.76
CA PRO A 452 2.72 -28.02 11.43
C PRO A 452 3.07 -29.51 11.44
N ASN A 453 2.66 -30.26 12.48
CA ASN A 453 3.00 -31.69 12.56
C ASN A 453 2.36 -32.53 11.44
N LYS A 454 1.15 -32.16 10.99
CA LYS A 454 0.47 -32.82 9.86
C LYS A 454 1.15 -32.48 8.54
N ILE A 455 1.56 -31.23 8.35
CA ILE A 455 2.37 -30.81 7.20
C ILE A 455 3.64 -31.68 7.11
N LEU A 456 4.34 -31.86 8.24
CA LEU A 456 5.57 -32.65 8.27
C LEU A 456 5.32 -34.13 7.89
N SER A 457 4.24 -34.75 8.38
CA SER A 457 3.88 -36.11 7.97
C SER A 457 3.54 -36.21 6.49
N SER A 458 2.75 -35.27 5.95
CA SER A 458 2.38 -35.26 4.53
C SER A 458 3.61 -35.07 3.63
N ILE A 459 4.57 -34.23 4.03
CA ILE A 459 5.86 -34.08 3.32
C ILE A 459 6.62 -35.41 3.31
N LYS A 460 6.69 -36.11 4.44
CA LYS A 460 7.38 -37.42 4.53
C LYS A 460 6.77 -38.44 3.57
N ASP A 461 5.44 -38.51 3.50
CA ASP A 461 4.74 -39.45 2.62
C ASP A 461 4.98 -39.10 1.16
N ILE A 462 4.94 -37.82 0.80
CA ILE A 462 5.24 -37.34 -0.55
C ILE A 462 6.66 -37.70 -0.97
N LEU A 463 7.65 -37.42 -0.11
CA LEU A 463 9.06 -37.73 -0.38
C LEU A 463 9.28 -39.23 -0.52
N SER A 464 8.68 -40.05 0.34
CA SER A 464 8.79 -41.51 0.28
C SER A 464 8.25 -42.11 -1.02
N ASN A 465 7.24 -41.48 -1.62
CA ASN A 465 6.62 -41.92 -2.87
C ASN A 465 7.32 -41.38 -4.12
N LYS A 466 7.80 -40.13 -4.08
CA LYS A 466 8.32 -39.41 -5.25
C LYS A 466 9.84 -39.42 -5.37
N VAL A 467 10.56 -39.51 -4.25
CA VAL A 467 12.00 -39.74 -4.27
C VAL A 467 12.19 -41.24 -4.51
N PRO A 468 12.80 -41.66 -5.64
CA PRO A 468 13.04 -43.07 -5.88
C PRO A 468 13.73 -43.68 -4.67
N LYS A 469 13.36 -44.91 -4.28
CA LYS A 469 14.20 -45.72 -3.39
C LYS A 469 15.55 -45.84 -4.10
N LEU A 470 16.51 -45.01 -3.71
CA LEU A 470 17.87 -44.98 -4.24
C LEU A 470 18.67 -46.12 -3.63
N GLU A 471 18.17 -47.33 -3.73
CA GLU A 471 18.90 -48.55 -3.47
C GLU A 471 18.37 -49.62 -4.44
N ALA A 472 19.10 -49.79 -5.53
CA ALA A 472 19.35 -51.08 -6.17
C ALA A 472 20.71 -51.01 -6.87
#